data_AF-A0A9D8YRT5-F1
#
_entry.id   AF-A0A9D8YRT5-F1
#
_cell.length_a   1.000
_cell.length_b   1.000
_cell.length_c   1.000
_cell.angle_alpha   90.00
_cell.angle_beta   90.00
_cell.angle_gamma   90.00
#
_symmetry.space_group_name_H-M   'P 1'
#
loop_
_entity.id
_entity.type
_entity.pdbx_description
1 polymer ?
#
loop_
_entity_poly.entity_id
_entity_poly.type
_entity_poly.pdbx_seq_one_letter_code
_entity_poly.pdbx_strand_id
1 'polypeptide(L)' 'MADRNPLYYFLDIDLKTRHVVHIGTERKATVQVQLEDGLHRVFLSKGQFNKLEHRLLGLSG' A
#
# COMPACT_ATOMS: atom_id res chain seq x y z
N MET A 1 -10.57 -19.90 16.36
CA MET A 1 -10.33 -18.46 16.59
C MET A 1 -9.97 -17.86 15.24
N ALA A 2 -10.75 -16.92 14.72
CA ALA A 2 -10.44 -16.30 13.44
C ALA A 2 -9.10 -15.58 13.57
N ASP A 3 -8.16 -15.90 12.68
CA ASP A 3 -6.85 -15.25 12.60
C ASP A 3 -7.09 -13.78 12.17
N ARG A 4 -7.47 -12.94 13.13
CA ARG A 4 -7.74 -11.51 12.97
C ARG A 4 -6.40 -10.79 12.96
N ASN A 5 -5.54 -11.11 12.01
CA ASN A 5 -4.32 -10.34 11.83
C ASN A 5 -4.63 -9.23 10.83
N PRO A 6 -4.89 -7.99 11.29
CA PRO A 6 -5.26 -6.91 10.38
C PRO A 6 -4.14 -6.67 9.36
N LEU A 7 -4.52 -6.32 8.13
CA LEU A 7 -3.61 -5.93 7.06
C LEU A 7 -3.54 -4.40 6.97
N TYR A 8 -2.35 -3.85 6.75
CA TYR A 8 -2.16 -2.53 6.21
C TYR A 8 -2.16 -2.61 4.68
N TYR A 9 -2.72 -1.58 4.05
CA TYR A 9 -2.67 -1.35 2.61
C TYR A 9 -1.89 -0.07 2.41
N PHE A 10 -0.96 -0.05 1.47
CA PHE A 10 -0.10 1.12 1.29
C PHE A 10 0.40 1.27 -0.14
N LEU A 11 0.93 2.45 -0.42
CA LEU A 11 1.80 2.71 -1.54
C LEU A 11 3.02 3.51 -1.08
N ASP A 12 4.16 3.27 -1.72
CA ASP A 12 5.40 3.99 -1.49
C ASP A 12 5.63 4.94 -2.68
N ILE A 13 5.92 6.20 -2.36
CA ILE A 13 6.14 7.28 -3.32
C ILE A 13 7.59 7.74 -3.21
N ASP A 14 8.29 7.83 -4.34
CA ASP A 14 9.54 8.59 -4.40
C ASP A 14 9.22 10.08 -4.41
N LEU A 15 9.63 10.80 -3.37
CA LEU A 15 9.35 12.23 -3.20
C LEU A 15 10.08 13.11 -4.21
N LYS A 16 11.20 12.65 -4.79
CA LYS A 16 11.95 13.40 -5.80
C LYS A 16 11.26 13.33 -7.15
N THR A 17 10.89 12.12 -7.57
CA THR A 17 10.28 11.88 -8.89
C THR A 17 8.76 12.00 -8.87
N ARG A 18 8.14 11.96 -7.68
CA ARG A 18 6.68 11.93 -7.46
C ARG A 18 6.01 10.71 -8.08
N HIS A 19 6.77 9.64 -8.29
CA HIS A 19 6.25 8.39 -8.84
C HIS A 19 5.94 7.38 -7.73
N VAL A 20 4.90 6.58 -7.96
CA VAL A 20 4.62 5.41 -7.14
C VAL A 20 5.61 4.32 -7.52
N VAL A 21 6.39 3.87 -6.54
CA VAL A 21 7.42 2.83 -6.74
C VAL A 21 6.95 1.46 -6.25
N HIS A 22 6.02 1.43 -5.30
CA HIS A 22 5.48 0.19 -4.75
C HIS A 22 4.03 0.37 -4.29
N ILE A 23 3.22 -0.67 -4.44
CA ILE A 23 1.87 -0.79 -3.91
C ILE A 23 1.79 -2.16 -3.27
N GLY A 24 1.32 -2.25 -2.03
CA GLY A 24 1.36 -3.51 -1.31
C GLY A 24 0.46 -3.61 -0.10
N THR A 25 0.50 -4.79 0.51
CA THR A 25 -0.15 -5.08 1.79
C THR A 25 0.82 -5.76 2.73
N GLU A 26 0.68 -5.49 4.03
CA GLU A 26 1.54 -6.06 5.06
C GLU A 26 0.75 -6.33 6.33
N ARG A 27 1.10 -7.40 7.07
CA ARG A 27 0.42 -7.71 8.33
C ARG A 27 0.80 -6.67 9.36
N LYS A 28 -0.18 -6.13 10.11
CA LYS A 28 0.11 -5.10 11.13
C LYS A 28 1.12 -5.57 12.18
N ALA A 29 1.08 -6.85 12.54
CA ALA A 29 1.98 -7.44 13.54
C ALA A 29 3.45 -7.51 13.08
N THR A 30 3.71 -7.43 11.77
CA THR A 30 5.05 -7.55 11.19
C THR A 30 5.53 -6.28 10.51
N VAL A 31 4.74 -5.19 10.55
CA VAL A 31 5.05 -3.99 9.80
C VAL A 31 6.35 -3.37 10.33
N GLN A 32 7.38 -3.37 9.51
CA GLN A 32 8.60 -2.60 9.75
C GLN A 32 8.72 -1.57 8.63
N VAL A 33 8.42 -0.32 8.95
CA VAL A 33 8.55 0.78 7.98
C VAL A 33 10.00 1.28 8.03
N GLN A 34 10.87 0.59 7.31
CA GLN A 34 12.18 1.11 6.92
C GLN A 34 12.14 1.37 5.42
N LEU A 35 12.08 2.66 5.07
CA LEU A 35 12.12 3.13 3.70
C LEU A 35 13.48 3.74 3.43
N GLU A 36 13.97 3.60 2.21
CA GLU A 36 15.15 4.33 1.76
C GLU A 36 14.90 5.85 1.76
N ASP A 37 15.98 6.63 1.90
CA ASP A 37 15.89 8.09 1.91
C ASP A 37 15.21 8.63 0.64
N GLY A 38 14.16 9.43 0.85
CA GLY A 38 13.36 10.01 -0.24
C GLY A 38 12.12 9.19 -0.61
N LEU A 39 11.92 8.01 -0.02
CA LEU A 39 10.66 7.26 -0.15
C LEU A 39 9.70 7.59 1.00
N HIS A 40 8.41 7.73 0.68
CA HIS A 40 7.35 7.97 1.65
C HIS A 40 6.21 6.97 1.48
N ARG A 41 5.81 6.32 2.57
CA ARG A 41 4.68 5.39 2.61
C ARG A 41 3.38 6.09 2.95
N VAL A 42 2.38 5.93 2.08
CA VAL A 42 1.01 6.39 2.30
C VAL A 42 0.14 5.17 2.61
N PHE A 43 -0.49 5.18 3.78
CA PHE A 43 -1.45 4.14 4.16
C PHE A 43 -2.84 4.42 3.59
N LEU A 44 -3.49 3.36 3.14
CA LEU A 44 -4.81 3.38 2.53
C LEU A 44 -5.79 2.54 3.37
N SER A 45 -7.06 2.93 3.31
CA SER A 45 -8.14 2.00 3.67
C SER A 45 -8.25 0.90 2.61
N LYS A 46 -8.81 -0.26 2.99
CA LYS A 46 -9.09 -1.37 2.06
C LYS A 46 -9.88 -0.90 0.82
N GLY A 47 -10.88 -0.04 1.00
CA GLY A 47 -11.69 0.47 -0.10
C GLY A 47 -10.91 1.37 -1.07
N GLN A 48 -9.97 2.18 -0.57
CA GLN A 48 -9.09 2.99 -1.42
C GLN A 48 -8.11 2.11 -2.21
N PHE A 49 -7.53 1.10 -1.56
CA PHE A 49 -6.62 0.14 -2.20
C PHE A 49 -7.31 -0.63 -3.32
N ASN A 50 -8.51 -1.19 -3.07
CA ASN A 50 -9.27 -1.89 -4.10
C ASN A 50 -9.55 -1.00 -5.31
N LYS A 51 -9.96 0.26 -5.09
CA LYS A 51 -10.20 1.23 -6.19
C LYS A 51 -8.93 1.48 -7.02
N LEU A 52 -7.77 1.52 -6.37
CA LEU A 52 -6.48 1.68 -7.02
C LEU A 52 -6.14 0.43 -7.86
N GLU A 53 -6.24 -0.78 -7.29
CA GLU A 53 -6.00 -2.03 -8.00
C GLU A 53 -6.91 -2.18 -9.23
N HIS A 54 -8.21 -1.88 -9.10
CA HIS A 54 -9.14 -1.93 -10.23
C HIS A 54 -8.73 -1.01 -11.37
N ARG A 55 -8.25 0.21 -11.05
CA ARG A 55 -7.77 1.17 -12.05
C ARG A 55 -6.48 0.70 -12.73
N LEU A 56 -5.57 0.08 -11.98
CA LEU A 56 -4.28 -0.39 -12.50
C LEU A 56 -4.39 -1.67 -13.32
N LEU A 57 -5.27 -2.59 -12.92
CA LEU A 57 -5.47 -3.87 -13.58
C LEU A 57 -6.42 -3.79 -14.78
N GLY A 58 -6.94 -2.60 -15.10
CA GLY A 58 -7.89 -2.42 -16.20
C GLY A 58 -9.19 -3.21 -16.04
N LEU A 59 -9.50 -3.65 -14.81
CA LEU A 59 -10.77 -4.29 -14.49
C LEU A 59 -11.84 -3.20 -14.35
N SER A 60 -12.23 -2.64 -15.50
CA SER A 60 -13.47 -1.90 -15.67
C SER A 60 -14.62 -2.83 -15.31
N GLY A 61 -15.28 -2.54 -14.19
CA GLY A 61 -16.61 -3.08 -13.89
C GLY A 61 -17.65 -2.50 -14.82
#